data_AF-A0A367J9D7-F1
#
_entry.id   AF-A0A367J9D7-F1
#
_cell.length_a   1.000
_cell.length_b   1.000
_cell.length_c   1.000
_cell.angle_alpha   90.00
_cell.angle_beta   90.00
_cell.angle_gamma   90.00
#
_symmetry.space_group_name_H-M   'P 1'
#
loop_
_entity.id
_entity.type
_entity.pdbx_description
1 polymer ?
#
loop_
_entity_poly.entity_id
_entity_poly.type
_entity_poly.pdbx_seq_one_letter_code
_entity_poly.pdbx_strand_id
1 'polypeptide(L)' 'MCDLSDPRIVEAYTSIVEEGTADWLLLGYHDTRDVISLYFSGSGGLAEFRNHLSDEVLYGF' A
#
# COMPACT_ATOMS: atom_id res chain seq x y z
N MET A 1 -16.47 1.76 9.36
CA MET A 1 -15.93 2.92 8.61
C MET A 1 -14.44 2.66 8.60
N CYS A 2 -13.87 2.28 7.45
CA CYS A 2 -12.48 1.84 7.38
C CYS A 2 -11.58 3.04 7.66
N ASP A 3 -10.73 2.94 8.68
CA ASP A 3 -9.87 4.05 9.08
C ASP A 3 -8.64 4.05 8.17
N LEU A 4 -8.60 5.05 7.28
CA LEU A 4 -7.52 5.30 6.32
C LEU A 4 -6.68 6.50 6.75
N SER A 5 -6.69 6.83 8.05
CA SER A 5 -6.02 8.02 8.59
C SER A 5 -4.48 7.96 8.56
N ASP A 6 -3.88 6.89 8.02
CA ASP A 6 -2.42 6.77 7.95
C ASP A 6 -1.87 7.73 6.86
N PRO A 7 -1.15 8.80 7.24
CA PRO A 7 -0.66 9.79 6.29
C PRO A 7 0.34 9.19 5.30
N ARG A 8 0.97 8.06 5.64
CA ARG A 8 1.92 7.36 4.75
C ARG A 8 1.25 6.81 3.49
N ILE A 9 -0.03 6.46 3.58
CA ILE A 9 -0.81 5.97 2.42
C ILE A 9 -1.01 7.10 1.42
N VAL A 10 -1.41 8.27 1.93
CA VAL A 10 -1.61 9.47 1.12
C VAL A 10 -0.30 9.92 0.50
N GLU A 11 0.80 9.88 1.25
CA GLU A 11 2.14 10.20 0.77
C GLU A 11 2.57 9.26 -0.36
N ALA A 12 2.50 7.94 -0.15
CA ALA A 12 2.84 6.96 -1.17
C ALA A 12 1.95 7.07 -2.41
N TYR A 13 0.64 7.25 -2.24
CA TYR A 13 -0.30 7.45 -3.34
C TYR A 13 0.03 8.72 -4.13
N THR A 14 0.37 9.81 -3.43
CA THR A 14 0.78 11.07 -4.06
C THR A 14 2.08 10.88 -4.84
N SER A 15 3.06 10.14 -4.32
CA SER A 15 4.28 9.81 -5.07
C SER A 15 4.01 8.98 -6.32
N ILE A 16 3.04 8.07 -6.31
CA ILE A 16 2.65 7.32 -7.53
C ILE A 16 2.01 8.25 -8.56
N VAL A 17 1.05 9.08 -8.13
CA VAL A 17 0.23 9.89 -9.04
C VAL A 17 0.94 11.15 -9.55
N GLU A 18 1.69 11.84 -8.69
CA GLU A 18 2.35 13.10 -9.01
C GLU A 18 3.79 12.92 -9.48
N GLU A 19 4.57 12.06 -8.80
CA GLU A 19 6.01 11.95 -9.08
C GLU A 19 6.36 10.79 -10.02
N GLY A 20 5.53 9.74 -10.08
CA GLY A 20 5.83 8.52 -10.83
C GLY A 20 7.09 7.78 -10.33
N THR A 21 7.53 8.07 -9.11
CA THR A 21 8.69 7.44 -8.44
C THR A 21 8.35 6.09 -7.82
N ALA A 22 7.06 5.82 -7.62
CA ALA A 22 6.52 4.53 -7.22
C ALA A 22 5.51 4.06 -8.27
N ASP A 23 5.52 2.77 -8.57
CA ASP A 23 4.60 2.14 -9.53
C ASP A 23 3.45 1.44 -8.82
N TRP A 24 3.65 1.07 -7.56
CA TRP A 24 2.65 0.37 -6.76
C TRP A 24 2.80 0.68 -5.27
N LEU A 25 1.68 0.54 -4.56
CA LEU A 25 1.65 0.50 -3.11
C LEU A 25 0.84 -0.70 -2.62
N LEU A 26 1.22 -1.19 -1.45
CA LEU A 26 0.63 -2.34 -0.77
C LEU A 26 0.14 -1.89 0.59
N LEU A 27 -1.16 -2.00 0.79
CA LEU A 27 -1.86 -1.72 2.01
C LEU A 27 -2.28 -3.03 2.66
N GLY A 28 -2.18 -3.10 3.98
CA GLY A 28 -2.63 -4.25 4.75
C GLY A 28 -3.42 -3.83 5.96
N TYR A 29 -4.36 -4.69 6.37
CA TYR A 29 -4.94 -4.60 7.71
C TYR A 29 -3.94 -5.14 8.71
N HIS A 30 -3.72 -4.40 9.79
CA HIS A 30 -3.02 -4.97 10.93
C HIS A 30 -3.94 -5.97 11.67
N ASP A 31 -3.52 -6.45 12.85
CA ASP A 31 -4.28 -7.38 13.73
C ASP A 31 -5.74 -6.92 13.97
N THR A 32 -6.03 -5.63 13.78
CA THR A 32 -7.37 -5.04 13.78
C THR A 32 -7.94 -4.86 12.36
N ARG A 33 -9.15 -5.41 12.15
CA ARG A 33 -9.93 -5.29 10.90
C ARG A 33 -10.34 -3.87 10.50
N ASP A 34 -10.08 -2.87 11.35
CA ASP A 34 -10.59 -1.50 11.19
C ASP A 34 -9.52 -0.51 10.72
N VAL A 35 -8.23 -0.86 10.81
CA VAL A 35 -7.12 0.05 10.47
C VAL A 35 -6.30 -0.52 9.33
N ILE A 36 -6.29 0.19 8.21
CA ILE A 36 -5.37 -0.08 7.10
C ILE A 36 -4.09 0.73 7.32
N SER A 37 -2.95 0.08 7.14
CA SER A 37 -1.63 0.72 7.14
C SER A 37 -0.89 0.41 5.85
N LEU A 38 0.00 1.32 5.45
CA LEU A 38 0.94 1.07 4.36
C LEU A 38 1.95 0.01 4.80
N TYR A 39 1.99 -1.10 4.07
CA TYR A 39 2.97 -2.17 4.28
C TYR A 39 4.22 -1.91 3.44
N PHE A 40 4.05 -1.72 2.13
CA PHE A 40 5.14 -1.51 1.19
C PHE A 40 4.73 -0.56 0.07
N SER A 41 5.68 0.15 -0.52
CA SER A 41 5.51 0.87 -1.78
C SER A 41 6.80 0.77 -2.57
N GLY A 42 6.71 0.62 -3.88
CA GLY A 42 7.88 0.39 -4.71
C GLY A 42 7.67 0.78 -6.16
N SER A 43 8.79 0.87 -6.88
CA SER A 43 8.86 1.13 -8.32
C SER A 43 9.36 -0.07 -9.13
N GLY A 44 9.43 -1.27 -8.52
CA GLY A 44 9.77 -2.49 -9.24
C GLY A 44 8.61 -3.12 -10.02
N GLY A 45 7.47 -2.44 -10.12
CA GLY A 45 6.27 -2.91 -10.79
C GLY A 45 5.61 -4.17 -10.16
N LEU A 46 4.72 -4.81 -10.92
CA LEU A 46 3.92 -5.96 -10.46
C LEU A 46 4.74 -7.18 -9.99
N ALA A 47 5.97 -7.34 -10.47
CA ALA A 47 6.83 -8.47 -10.10
C ALA A 47 7.28 -8.38 -8.63
N GLU A 48 7.67 -7.18 -8.19
CA GLU A 48 8.01 -6.91 -6.80
C GLU A 48 6.77 -6.96 -5.92
N PHE A 49 5.67 -6.32 -6.36
CA PHE A 49 4.38 -6.34 -5.67
C PHE A 49 3.94 -7.76 -5.29
N ARG A 50 4.01 -8.70 -6.25
CA ARG A 50 3.63 -10.09 -6.03
C ARG A 50 4.47 -10.78 -4.95
N ASN A 51 5.75 -10.44 -4.81
CA ASN A 51 6.60 -11.03 -3.78
C ASN A 51 6.25 -10.55 -2.36
N HIS A 52 5.58 -9.41 -2.25
CA HIS A 52 5.11 -8.87 -0.97
C HIS A 52 3.67 -9.29 -0.62
N LEU A 53 2.97 -9.99 -1.51
CA LEU A 53 1.66 -10.57 -1.22
C LEU A 53 1.81 -11.74 -0.22
N SER A 54 1.09 -11.64 0.89
CA SER A 54 1.00 -12.63 1.96
C SER A 54 -0.40 -13.25 2.00
N ASP A 55 -0.63 -14.27 2.83
CA ASP A 55 -1.94 -14.96 2.99
C ASP A 55 -3.00 -14.11 3.72
N GLU A 56 -2.83 -12.79 3.77
CA GLU A 56 -3.70 -11.82 4.43
C GLU A 56 -4.43 -10.94 3.41
N VAL A 57 -5.45 -10.21 3.88
CA VAL A 57 -6.16 -9.24 3.02
C VAL A 57 -5.26 -8.03 2.79
N LEU A 58 -4.69 -7.97 1.60
CA LEU A 58 -3.85 -6.88 1.12
C LEU A 58 -4.50 -6.17 -0.06
N TYR A 59 -4.37 -4.85 -0.12
CA TYR A 59 -4.81 -4.04 -1.26
C TYR A 59 -3.60 -3.47 -1.99
N GLY A 60 -3.54 -3.76 -3.29
CA GLY A 60 -2.60 -3.11 -4.21
C GLY A 60 -3.27 -1.96 -4.94
N PHE A 61 -2.54 -0.87 -5.10
CA PHE A 61 -2.85 0.19 -6.05
C PHE A 61 -1.69 0.32 -7.03
#